data_AF-A0A7J2HMK3-F1
#
_entry.id   AF-A0A7J2HMK3-F1
#
_cell.length_a   1.000
_cell.length_b   1.000
_cell.length_c   1.000
_cell.angle_alpha   90.00
_cell.angle_beta   90.00
_cell.angle_gamma   90.00
#
_symmetry.space_group_name_H-M   'P 1'
#
loop_
_entity.id
_entity.type
_entity.pdbx_description
1 polymer ?
#
loop_
_entity_poly.entity_id
_entity_poly.type
_entity_poly.pdbx_seq_one_letter_code
_entity_poly.pdbx_strand_id
1 'polypeptide(L)'
;MSFEIRVVSNTPLTGEKDVENATRMFLYQIGYLSKGSDPEIPYRIFYDFFLKHPSRAWMVEEISKELKVSKPTVYRHLNKLKGLDIIEDVQVSDDTGQSKKAYRLRYGNFEKAWNFVEAHLKVAIENYGKTVEHIQKLLEEKR
;
A
#
# COMPACT_ATOMS: atom_id res chain seq x y z
N MET A 1 -4.57 -9.29 7.23
CA MET A 1 -3.44 -8.37 7.44
C MET A 1 -3.99 -7.10 8.04
N SER A 2 -3.31 -6.55 9.04
CA SER A 2 -3.65 -5.26 9.63
C SER A 2 -3.21 -4.13 8.73
N PHE A 3 -3.92 -3.00 8.81
CA PHE A 3 -3.48 -1.74 8.25
C PHE A 3 -2.27 -1.22 9.04
N GLU A 4 -1.19 -0.90 8.34
CA GLU A 4 0.03 -0.35 8.93
C GLU A 4 0.64 0.64 7.94
N ILE A 5 0.82 1.88 8.39
CA ILE A 5 1.43 2.96 7.61
C ILE A 5 2.40 3.75 8.48
N ARG A 6 3.48 4.22 7.88
CA ARG A 6 4.37 5.18 8.52
C ARG A 6 3.85 6.59 8.28
N VAL A 7 3.58 7.33 9.35
CA VAL A 7 3.27 8.77 9.30
C VAL A 7 4.53 9.55 9.70
N VAL A 8 4.98 10.45 8.82
CA VAL A 8 6.12 11.34 9.06
C VAL A 8 5.74 12.76 8.68
N SER A 9 6.35 13.75 9.32
CA SER A 9 6.31 15.12 8.80
C SER A 9 7.09 15.18 7.48
N ASN A 10 6.47 15.72 6.44
CA ASN A 10 7.06 15.88 5.12
C ASN A 10 6.56 17.17 4.44
N THR A 11 7.36 17.69 3.52
CA THR A 11 6.89 18.67 2.53
C THR A 11 6.30 17.93 1.34
N PRO A 12 5.11 18.32 0.82
CA PRO A 12 4.55 17.71 -0.37
C PRO A 12 5.52 17.76 -1.55
N LEU A 13 5.60 16.67 -2.32
CA LEU A 13 6.53 16.51 -3.45
C LEU A 13 6.03 17.21 -4.73
N THR A 14 5.20 18.24 -4.63
CA THR A 14 4.56 18.92 -5.78
C THR A 14 5.54 19.65 -6.70
N GLY A 15 6.75 19.93 -6.21
CA GLY A 15 7.84 20.49 -7.02
C GLY A 15 8.69 19.47 -7.78
N GLU A 16 8.55 18.16 -7.47
CA GLU A 16 9.25 17.10 -8.18
C GLU A 16 8.58 16.83 -9.53
N LYS A 17 9.38 16.80 -10.60
CA LYS A 17 8.91 16.60 -11.98
C LYS A 17 9.20 15.20 -12.49
N ASP A 18 10.14 14.50 -11.86
CA ASP A 18 10.44 13.11 -12.15
C ASP A 18 9.46 12.20 -11.40
N VAL A 19 8.59 11.53 -12.15
CA VAL A 19 7.58 10.61 -11.60
C VAL A 19 8.21 9.42 -10.87
N GLU A 20 9.36 8.93 -11.32
CA GLU A 20 10.06 7.82 -10.69
C GLU A 20 10.61 8.24 -9.33
N ASN A 21 11.25 9.41 -9.28
CA ASN A 21 11.78 9.97 -8.05
C ASN A 21 10.66 10.30 -7.06
N ALA A 22 9.61 11.00 -7.52
CA ALA A 22 8.44 11.33 -6.70
C ALA A 22 7.80 10.07 -6.09
N THR A 23 7.62 9.03 -6.91
CA THR A 23 7.08 7.74 -6.46
C THR A 23 7.98 7.09 -5.42
N ARG A 24 9.29 7.01 -5.69
CA ARG A 24 10.24 6.36 -4.79
C ARG A 24 10.29 7.08 -3.43
N MET A 25 10.38 8.41 -3.45
CA MET A 25 10.35 9.24 -2.23
C MET A 25 9.06 9.03 -1.44
N PHE A 26 7.91 9.07 -2.11
CA PHE A 26 6.61 8.83 -1.49
C PHE A 26 6.52 7.45 -0.83
N LEU A 27 6.96 6.39 -1.53
CA LEU A 27 6.92 5.03 -0.98
C LEU A 27 7.81 4.84 0.27
N TYR A 28 8.89 5.61 0.39
CA TYR A 28 9.68 5.68 1.63
C TYR A 28 8.96 6.44 2.76
N GLN A 29 8.23 7.51 2.43
CA GLN A 29 7.50 8.31 3.41
C GLN A 29 6.40 7.48 4.08
N ILE A 30 5.63 6.71 3.30
CA ILE A 30 4.53 5.87 3.81
C ILE A 30 5.01 4.54 4.41
N GLY A 31 6.32 4.23 4.32
CA GLY A 31 6.92 3.04 4.92
C GLY A 31 6.79 1.76 4.10
N TYR A 32 6.38 1.83 2.83
CA TYR A 32 6.38 0.67 1.94
C TYR A 32 7.81 0.24 1.58
N LEU A 33 8.66 1.21 1.22
CA LEU A 33 10.10 1.02 1.07
C LEU A 33 10.81 1.25 2.41
N SER A 34 11.79 0.42 2.71
CA SER A 34 12.65 0.55 3.90
C SER A 34 14.06 0.96 3.49
N LYS A 35 14.69 1.84 4.28
CA LYS A 35 16.06 2.32 4.03
C LYS A 35 17.12 1.22 4.21
N GLY A 36 16.81 0.13 4.90
CA GLY A 36 17.74 -0.96 5.22
C GLY A 36 17.64 -2.18 4.30
N SER A 37 16.83 -2.13 3.25
CA SER A 37 16.64 -3.23 2.30
C SER A 37 16.71 -2.72 0.88
N ASP A 38 17.16 -3.56 -0.06
CA ASP A 38 17.14 -3.24 -1.49
C ASP A 38 15.71 -2.82 -1.91
N PRO A 39 15.51 -1.56 -2.33
CA PRO A 39 14.20 -1.06 -2.69
C PRO A 39 13.77 -1.51 -4.08
N GLU A 40 14.63 -2.11 -4.89
CA GLU A 40 14.40 -2.24 -6.32
C GLU A 40 13.23 -3.16 -6.64
N ILE A 41 13.16 -4.36 -6.04
CA ILE A 41 12.04 -5.27 -6.23
C ILE A 41 10.70 -4.66 -5.77
N PRO A 42 10.53 -4.17 -4.52
CA PRO A 42 9.27 -3.56 -4.12
C PRO A 42 8.91 -2.34 -4.96
N TYR A 43 9.89 -1.49 -5.29
CA TYR A 43 9.65 -0.33 -6.16
C TYR A 43 9.10 -0.76 -7.51
N ARG A 44 9.74 -1.71 -8.19
CA ARG A 44 9.29 -2.22 -9.49
C ARG A 44 7.92 -2.89 -9.40
N ILE A 45 7.65 -3.68 -8.35
CA ILE A 45 6.31 -4.26 -8.13
C ILE A 45 5.25 -3.16 -8.14
N PHE A 46 5.46 -2.07 -7.38
CA PHE A 46 4.49 -0.98 -7.34
C PHE A 46 4.45 -0.19 -8.66
N TYR A 47 5.60 0.30 -9.11
CA TYR A 47 5.71 1.24 -10.22
C TYR A 47 5.37 0.59 -11.56
N ASP A 48 6.02 -0.53 -11.89
CA ASP A 48 5.90 -1.15 -13.21
C ASP A 48 4.55 -1.87 -13.38
N PHE A 49 4.01 -2.50 -12.32
CA PHE A 49 2.78 -3.30 -12.46
C PHE A 49 1.53 -2.50 -12.08
N PHE A 50 1.55 -1.71 -11.00
CA PHE A 50 0.34 -1.03 -10.53
C PHE A 50 0.26 0.42 -11.00
N LEU A 51 1.34 1.21 -10.90
CA LEU A 51 1.26 2.63 -11.24
C LEU A 51 1.20 2.87 -12.76
N LYS A 52 2.04 2.17 -13.55
CA LYS A 52 2.02 2.26 -15.02
C LYS A 52 0.80 1.59 -15.66
N HIS A 53 0.19 0.60 -14.99
CA HIS A 53 -0.94 -0.16 -15.51
C HIS A 53 -2.09 -0.25 -14.49
N PRO A 54 -2.69 0.89 -14.10
CA PRO A 54 -3.54 0.94 -12.92
C PRO A 54 -4.82 0.12 -13.05
N SER A 55 -5.38 -0.02 -14.26
CA SER A 55 -6.59 -0.83 -14.48
C SER A 55 -6.33 -2.32 -14.67
N ARG A 56 -5.06 -2.75 -14.80
CA ARG A 56 -4.73 -4.17 -15.06
C ARG A 56 -4.71 -4.97 -13.75
N ALA A 57 -5.22 -6.19 -13.81
CA ALA A 57 -5.06 -7.19 -12.78
C ALA A 57 -3.84 -8.08 -13.09
N TRP A 58 -3.04 -8.37 -12.07
CA TRP A 58 -1.80 -9.12 -12.16
C TRP A 58 -1.82 -10.35 -11.27
N MET A 59 -1.51 -11.51 -11.84
CA MET A 59 -1.24 -12.72 -11.09
C MET A 59 0.16 -12.69 -10.50
N VAL A 60 0.34 -13.37 -9.37
CA VAL A 60 1.65 -13.46 -8.69
C VAL A 60 2.69 -14.13 -9.58
N GLU A 61 2.27 -15.12 -10.36
CA GLU A 61 3.04 -15.84 -11.35
C GLU A 61 3.64 -14.90 -12.40
N GLU A 62 2.86 -13.95 -12.91
CA GLU A 62 3.30 -12.99 -13.92
C GLU A 62 4.40 -12.07 -13.37
N ILE A 63 4.16 -11.49 -12.20
CA ILE A 63 5.11 -10.59 -11.52
C ILE A 63 6.40 -11.35 -11.18
N SER A 64 6.27 -12.56 -10.63
CA SER A 64 7.39 -13.42 -10.25
C SER A 64 8.27 -13.78 -11.46
N LYS A 65 7.66 -14.12 -12.59
CA LYS A 65 8.35 -14.45 -13.84
C LYS A 65 9.10 -13.24 -14.40
N GLU A 66 8.42 -12.09 -14.48
CA GLU A 66 8.97 -10.86 -15.05
C GLU A 66 10.14 -10.31 -14.22
N LEU A 67 9.98 -10.29 -12.89
CA LEU A 67 11.02 -9.78 -11.98
C LEU A 67 12.09 -10.82 -11.62
N LYS A 68 11.94 -12.08 -12.05
CA LYS A 68 12.85 -13.20 -11.74
C LYS A 68 13.06 -13.39 -10.23
N VAL A 69 11.99 -13.22 -9.44
CA VAL A 69 11.98 -13.44 -7.99
C VAL A 69 10.99 -14.52 -7.61
N SER A 70 11.15 -15.12 -6.43
CA SER A 70 10.24 -16.17 -5.95
C SER A 70 8.82 -15.63 -5.67
N LYS A 71 7.79 -16.45 -5.88
CA LYS A 71 6.40 -16.09 -5.53
C LYS A 71 6.24 -15.61 -4.07
N PRO A 72 6.89 -16.22 -3.05
CA PRO A 72 6.85 -15.70 -1.68
C PRO A 72 7.36 -14.26 -1.54
N THR A 73 8.40 -13.89 -2.30
CA THR A 73 8.92 -12.51 -2.34
C THR A 73 7.84 -11.55 -2.84
N VAL A 74 7.16 -11.90 -3.95
CA VAL A 74 6.06 -11.11 -4.49
C VAL A 74 4.90 -11.01 -3.50
N TYR A 75 4.45 -12.14 -2.94
CA TYR A 75 3.37 -12.16 -1.95
C TYR A 75 3.66 -11.22 -0.78
N ARG A 76 4.88 -11.22 -0.24
CA ARG A 76 5.27 -10.30 0.85
C ARG A 76 5.02 -8.83 0.50
N HIS A 77 5.31 -8.42 -0.72
CA HIS A 77 5.15 -7.03 -1.16
C HIS A 77 3.71 -6.69 -1.51
N LEU A 78 2.98 -7.59 -2.17
CA LEU A 78 1.54 -7.44 -2.41
C LEU A 78 0.77 -7.37 -1.09
N ASN A 79 1.17 -8.16 -0.12
CA ASN A 79 0.59 -8.18 1.21
C ASN A 79 0.74 -6.83 1.93
N LYS A 80 1.91 -6.20 1.84
CA LYS A 80 2.11 -4.84 2.36
C LYS A 80 1.24 -3.80 1.65
N LEU A 81 1.19 -3.82 0.31
CA LEU A 81 0.34 -2.90 -0.46
C LEU A 81 -1.15 -3.08 -0.16
N LYS A 82 -1.59 -4.33 0.01
CA LYS A 82 -2.97 -4.66 0.41
C LYS A 82 -3.25 -4.24 1.85
N GLY A 83 -2.29 -4.40 2.76
CA GLY A 83 -2.38 -3.91 4.14
C GLY A 83 -2.50 -2.39 4.20
N LEU A 84 -1.81 -1.67 3.32
CA LEU A 84 -1.97 -0.22 3.13
C LEU A 84 -3.29 0.17 2.47
N ASP A 85 -4.09 -0.78 2.01
CA ASP A 85 -5.33 -0.58 1.26
C ASP A 85 -5.17 0.10 -0.11
N ILE A 86 -3.99 0.00 -0.72
CA ILE A 86 -3.69 0.58 -2.04
C ILE A 86 -4.12 -0.35 -3.18
N ILE A 87 -3.98 -1.66 -2.98
CA ILE A 87 -4.37 -2.69 -3.95
C ILE A 87 -5.45 -3.60 -3.37
N GLU A 88 -6.21 -4.23 -4.26
CA GLU A 88 -7.22 -5.23 -3.92
C GLU A 88 -6.98 -6.53 -4.67
N ASP A 89 -7.46 -7.64 -4.10
CA ASP A 89 -7.54 -8.90 -4.83
C ASP A 89 -8.82 -8.95 -5.67
N VAL A 90 -8.67 -9.49 -6.87
CA VAL A 90 -9.74 -9.74 -7.82
C VAL A 90 -9.64 -11.16 -8.35
N GLN A 91 -10.76 -11.65 -8.85
CA GLN A 91 -10.82 -12.92 -9.56
C GLN A 91 -10.79 -12.66 -11.06
N VAL A 92 -9.86 -13.29 -11.76
CA VAL A 92 -9.77 -13.30 -13.22
C VAL A 92 -10.02 -14.72 -13.71
N SER A 93 -10.93 -14.87 -14.66
CA SER A 93 -11.17 -16.16 -15.31
C SER A 93 -10.13 -16.40 -16.38
N ASP A 94 -9.56 -17.61 -16.41
CA ASP A 94 -8.80 -18.05 -17.57
C ASP A 94 -9.71 -18.62 -18.68
N ASP A 95 -9.11 -18.95 -19.83
CA ASP A 95 -9.82 -19.51 -20.99
C ASP A 95 -10.48 -20.88 -20.70
N THR A 96 -10.14 -21.51 -19.58
CA THR A 96 -10.76 -22.77 -19.12
C THR A 96 -11.92 -22.53 -18.15
N GLY A 97 -12.25 -21.26 -17.87
CA GLY A 97 -13.28 -20.87 -16.90
C GLY A 97 -12.82 -20.98 -15.45
N GLN A 98 -11.56 -21.32 -15.17
CA GLN A 98 -11.03 -21.37 -13.82
C GLN A 98 -10.73 -19.96 -13.32
N SER A 99 -11.26 -19.66 -12.13
CA SER A 99 -11.04 -18.39 -11.47
C SER A 99 -9.67 -18.39 -10.78
N LYS A 100 -8.82 -17.42 -11.14
CA LYS A 100 -7.50 -17.22 -10.55
C LYS A 100 -7.46 -15.89 -9.79
N LYS A 101 -6.78 -15.91 -8.66
CA LYS A 101 -6.54 -14.72 -7.86
C LYS A 101 -5.50 -13.83 -8.53
N ALA A 102 -5.87 -12.59 -8.77
CA ALA A 102 -4.99 -11.52 -9.21
C ALA A 102 -5.12 -10.31 -8.30
N TYR A 103 -4.27 -9.31 -8.52
CA TYR A 103 -4.24 -8.07 -7.76
C TYR A 103 -4.29 -6.89 -8.71
N ARG A 104 -5.00 -5.83 -8.34
CA ARG A 104 -5.01 -4.57 -9.09
C ARG A 104 -4.96 -3.38 -8.17
N LEU A 105 -4.60 -2.22 -8.70
CA LEU A 105 -4.73 -0.96 -8.00
C LEU A 105 -6.22 -0.70 -7.72
N ARG A 106 -6.57 -0.33 -6.49
CA ARG A 106 -7.98 -0.01 -6.17
C ARG A 106 -8.49 1.06 -7.13
N TYR A 107 -9.70 0.86 -7.66
CA TYR A 107 -10.36 1.75 -8.63
C TYR A 107 -9.60 2.01 -9.93
N GLY A 108 -8.49 1.31 -10.19
CA GLY A 108 -7.61 1.60 -11.30
C GLY A 108 -7.12 3.04 -11.34
N ASN A 109 -6.98 3.70 -10.19
CA ASN A 109 -6.48 5.07 -10.08
C ASN A 109 -5.84 5.27 -8.70
N PHE A 110 -4.62 5.81 -8.69
CA PHE A 110 -3.82 5.88 -7.45
C PHE A 110 -4.36 6.91 -6.45
N GLU A 111 -4.82 8.06 -6.92
CA GLU A 111 -5.45 9.08 -6.07
C GLU A 111 -6.74 8.53 -5.41
N LYS A 112 -7.59 7.84 -6.18
CA LYS A 112 -8.78 7.19 -5.62
C LYS A 112 -8.45 6.08 -4.63
N ALA A 113 -7.39 5.30 -4.87
CA ALA A 113 -6.90 4.33 -3.91
C ALA A 113 -6.42 5.02 -2.62
N TRP A 114 -5.75 6.17 -2.74
CA TRP A 114 -5.24 6.93 -1.60
C TRP A 114 -6.36 7.42 -0.66
N ASN A 115 -7.53 7.79 -1.18
CA ASN A 115 -8.70 8.16 -0.36
C ASN A 115 -9.07 7.10 0.70
N PHE A 116 -8.82 5.82 0.41
CA PHE A 116 -9.08 4.73 1.38
C PHE A 116 -8.03 4.68 2.48
N VAL A 117 -6.77 4.95 2.13
CA VAL A 117 -5.69 5.09 3.11
C VAL A 117 -5.99 6.24 4.06
N GLU A 118 -6.44 7.38 3.53
CA GLU A 118 -6.84 8.54 4.34
C GLU A 118 -8.03 8.23 5.25
N ALA A 119 -9.06 7.56 4.73
CA ALA A 119 -10.22 7.16 5.52
C ALA A 119 -9.82 6.22 6.69
N HIS A 120 -8.98 5.22 6.42
CA HIS A 120 -8.46 4.33 7.47
C HIS A 120 -7.64 5.09 8.51
N LEU A 121 -6.75 5.98 8.07
CA LEU A 121 -5.92 6.78 8.97
C LEU A 121 -6.76 7.70 9.85
N LYS A 122 -7.77 8.37 9.27
CA LYS A 122 -8.69 9.23 10.00
C LYS A 122 -9.39 8.48 11.14
N VAL A 123 -9.98 7.33 10.84
CA VAL A 123 -10.66 6.51 11.85
C VAL A 123 -9.69 6.03 12.93
N ALA A 124 -8.47 5.61 12.56
CA ALA A 124 -7.47 5.18 13.53
C ALA A 124 -7.07 6.31 14.49
N ILE A 125 -6.79 7.50 13.96
CA ILE A 125 -6.42 8.68 14.76
C ILE A 125 -7.58 9.12 15.67
N GLU A 126 -8.81 9.16 15.16
CA GLU A 126 -10.00 9.48 15.97
C GLU A 126 -10.17 8.49 17.13
N ASN A 127 -9.96 7.20 16.89
CA ASN A 127 -10.04 6.18 17.95
C ASN A 127 -8.93 6.35 18.98
N TYR A 128 -7.69 6.63 18.56
CA TYR A 128 -6.60 6.94 19.49
C TYR A 128 -6.93 8.17 20.35
N GLY A 129 -7.51 9.22 19.76
CA GLY A 129 -7.97 10.40 20.49
C GLY A 129 -8.96 10.05 21.59
N LYS A 130 -10.01 9.27 21.26
CA LYS A 130 -11.00 8.79 22.25
C LYS A 130 -10.36 7.96 23.37
N THR A 131 -9.38 7.12 23.05
CA THR A 131 -8.64 6.35 24.05
C THR A 131 -7.86 7.26 24.99
N VAL A 132 -7.18 8.30 24.48
CA VAL A 132 -6.46 9.28 25.29
C VAL A 132 -7.41 10.04 26.22
N GLU A 133 -8.56 10.49 25.72
CA GLU A 133 -9.60 11.14 26.53
C GLU A 133 -10.10 10.23 27.66
N HIS A 134 -10.32 8.94 27.36
CA HIS A 134 -10.75 7.97 28.36
C HIS A 134 -9.69 7.75 29.44
N ILE A 135 -8.41 7.62 29.05
CA ILE A 135 -7.29 7.50 29.99
C ILE A 135 -7.23 8.71 30.93
N GLN A 136 -7.42 9.92 30.41
CA GLN A 136 -7.44 11.14 31.23
C GLN A 136 -8.57 11.11 32.27
N LYS A 137 -9.79 10.72 31.88
CA LYS A 137 -10.93 10.59 32.81
C LYS A 137 -10.64 9.62 33.95
N LEU A 138 -10.07 8.46 33.63
CA LEU A 138 -9.69 7.45 34.65
C LEU A 138 -8.64 7.96 35.65
N LEU A 139 -7.76 8.89 35.24
CA LEU A 139 -6.78 9.51 36.14
C LEU A 139 -7.43 10.56 37.06
N GLU A 140 -8.42 11.28 36.56
CA GLU A 140 -9.18 12.28 37.34
C GLU A 140 -10.07 11.61 38.40
N GLU A 141 -10.69 10.48 38.10
CA GLU A 141 -11.51 9.71 39.04
C GLU A 141 -10.71 9.08 40.20
N LYS A 142 -9.40 8.92 40.03
CA LYS A 142 -8.51 8.37 41.07
C LYS A 142 -7.98 9.43 42.04
N ARG A 143 -8.22 10.72 41.78
CA ARG A 143 -7.81 11.84 42.64
C ARG A 143 -8.92 12.19 43.62
#